data_AF-A0A2U9R3R0-F1
#
_entry.id   AF-A0A2U9R3R0-F1
#
_cell.length_a   1.000
_cell.length_b   1.000
_cell.length_c   1.000
_cell.angle_alpha   90.00
_cell.angle_beta   90.00
_cell.angle_gamma   90.00
#
_symmetry.space_group_name_H-M   'P 1'
#
loop_
_entity.id
_entity.type
_entity.pdbx_description
1 polymer ?
#
loop_
_entity_poly.entity_id
_entity_poly.type
_entity_poly.pdbx_seq_one_letter_code
_entity_poly.pdbx_strand_id
1 'polypeptide(L)'
;MGSEETLTETIIETVTSTLADVTSAATATATATATAEDEFVPPVISISITTPLLYLGILVLTIIMFSVYHRRSKIQSLQKLSSDSLFFPTCDVETNQDLITPDSVPAVLYHDLKGIDAHEKMLKVALVNRAAESMRRIMKLKETEPSIMVLYTRGLIGDDSYKRYKIQAKLQDQEMMQVAQEAESFKQGWSRIIFANAQEVMMNLALRRRIAAIGERKETFDRLEVKGVEPILESIQKRVASFKAK
;
A
#
# COMPACT_ATOMS: atom_id res chain seq x y z
N MET A 1 -27.94 6.84 2.56
CA MET A 1 -27.97 6.16 3.87
C MET A 1 -29.38 5.67 4.17
N GLY A 2 -30.01 4.94 3.24
CA GLY A 2 -31.44 4.59 3.32
C GLY A 2 -31.89 3.47 2.37
N SER A 3 -30.96 2.62 1.92
CA SER A 3 -31.27 1.49 1.02
C SER A 3 -30.84 0.14 1.60
N GLU A 4 -30.03 0.10 2.65
CA GLU A 4 -29.57 -1.15 3.28
C GLU A 4 -30.46 -1.58 4.46
N GLU A 5 -31.12 -0.64 5.15
CA GLU A 5 -32.02 -0.96 6.28
C GLU A 5 -33.34 -1.60 5.83
N THR A 6 -33.85 -1.24 4.65
CA THR A 6 -35.09 -1.81 4.11
C THR A 6 -34.95 -3.28 3.69
N LEU A 7 -33.76 -3.68 3.21
CA LEU A 7 -33.50 -5.06 2.81
C LEU A 7 -33.36 -5.99 4.02
N THR A 8 -32.81 -5.50 5.13
CA THR A 8 -32.70 -6.28 6.37
C THR A 8 -34.04 -6.51 7.04
N GLU A 9 -34.95 -5.53 7.05
CA GLU A 9 -36.29 -5.71 7.62
C GLU A 9 -37.15 -6.67 6.79
N THR A 10 -37.06 -6.59 5.45
CA THR A 10 -37.85 -7.46 4.55
C THR A 10 -37.47 -8.94 4.72
N ILE A 11 -36.18 -9.24 4.93
CA ILE A 11 -35.68 -10.62 5.12
C ILE A 11 -36.09 -11.18 6.49
N ILE A 12 -36.08 -10.34 7.54
CA ILE A 12 -36.50 -10.77 8.88
C ILE A 12 -38.00 -11.12 8.89
N GLU A 13 -38.83 -10.34 8.18
CA GLU A 13 -40.27 -10.58 8.09
C GLU A 13 -40.62 -11.86 7.29
N THR A 14 -39.83 -12.22 6.27
CA THR A 14 -40.02 -13.47 5.50
C THR A 14 -39.58 -14.72 6.27
N VAL A 15 -38.58 -14.60 7.15
CA VAL A 15 -38.14 -15.73 7.98
C VAL A 15 -39.12 -16.00 9.13
N THR A 16 -39.76 -14.96 9.68
CA THR A 16 -40.76 -15.13 10.74
C THR A 16 -42.07 -15.74 10.26
N SER A 17 -42.50 -15.47 9.02
CA SER A 17 -43.75 -16.04 8.47
C SER A 17 -43.61 -17.52 8.10
N THR A 18 -42.42 -17.95 7.65
CA THR A 18 -42.15 -19.37 7.32
C THR A 18 -41.98 -20.27 8.55
N LEU A 19 -41.58 -19.71 9.69
CA LEU A 19 -41.48 -20.48 10.94
C LEU A 19 -42.86 -20.75 11.60
N ALA A 20 -43.85 -19.88 11.37
CA ALA A 20 -45.20 -20.06 11.91
C ALA A 20 -45.95 -21.22 11.24
N ASP A 21 -45.81 -21.40 9.92
CA ASP A 21 -46.53 -22.43 9.16
C ASP A 21 -46.02 -23.86 9.41
N VAL A 22 -44.77 -24.02 9.86
CA VAL A 22 -44.21 -25.35 10.17
C VAL A 22 -44.68 -25.86 11.54
N THR A 23 -45.09 -24.97 12.44
CA THR A 23 -45.51 -25.35 13.81
C THR A 23 -46.96 -25.83 13.91
N SER A 24 -47.81 -25.59 12.92
CA SER A 24 -49.22 -26.02 12.91
C SER A 24 -49.45 -27.39 12.24
N ALA A 25 -48.48 -27.92 11.49
CA ALA A 25 -48.62 -29.18 10.75
C ALA A 25 -48.28 -30.45 11.56
N ALA A 26 -47.73 -30.34 12.77
CA ALA A 26 -47.24 -31.49 13.54
C ALA A 26 -48.24 -32.08 14.55
N THR A 27 -49.46 -31.54 14.66
CA THR A 27 -50.46 -31.98 15.65
C THR A 27 -51.71 -32.58 15.01
N ALA A 28 -51.57 -33.68 14.29
CA ALA A 28 -52.66 -34.63 14.06
C ALA A 28 -52.11 -35.91 13.45
N THR A 29 -51.93 -36.95 14.26
CA THR A 29 -52.21 -38.38 13.95
C THR A 29 -51.42 -39.24 14.93
N ALA A 30 -52.08 -39.70 16.00
CA ALA A 30 -51.75 -40.95 16.69
C ALA A 30 -52.89 -41.33 17.64
N THR A 31 -53.97 -41.88 17.08
CA THR A 31 -54.91 -42.72 17.83
C THR A 31 -54.52 -44.16 17.58
N ALA A 32 -53.90 -44.82 18.57
CA ALA A 32 -53.93 -46.27 18.69
C ALA A 32 -53.66 -46.68 20.15
N THR A 33 -54.73 -47.17 20.76
CA THR A 33 -54.86 -48.03 21.93
C THR A 33 -53.64 -48.90 22.27
N ALA A 34 -53.17 -48.81 23.53
CA ALA A 34 -52.71 -49.98 24.29
C ALA A 34 -52.73 -49.66 25.80
N THR A 35 -53.43 -50.51 26.52
CA THR A 35 -53.54 -50.66 27.98
C THR A 35 -52.23 -50.99 28.68
N ALA A 36 -52.23 -50.72 30.00
CA ALA A 36 -51.45 -51.31 31.08
C ALA A 36 -50.20 -50.54 31.55
N GLU A 37 -50.36 -50.00 32.78
CA GLU A 37 -49.37 -49.83 33.86
C GLU A 37 -47.91 -50.22 33.54
N ASP A 38 -46.98 -49.25 33.54
CA ASP A 38 -45.63 -49.49 34.06
C ASP A 38 -44.85 -48.17 34.34
N GLU A 39 -44.41 -48.08 35.60
CA GLU A 39 -43.19 -47.46 36.14
C GLU A 39 -42.63 -46.12 35.59
N PHE A 40 -42.61 -45.11 36.46
CA PHE A 40 -41.80 -43.90 36.34
C PHE A 40 -40.30 -44.23 36.48
N VAL A 41 -39.62 -44.45 35.36
CA VAL A 41 -38.15 -44.52 35.28
C VAL A 41 -37.64 -43.14 34.85
N PRO A 42 -36.79 -42.45 35.64
CA PRO A 42 -36.21 -41.19 35.19
C PRO A 42 -35.33 -41.49 33.96
N PRO A 43 -35.52 -40.80 32.82
CA PRO A 43 -34.66 -41.01 31.68
C PRO A 43 -33.25 -40.55 32.07
N VAL A 44 -32.33 -41.51 32.23
CA VAL A 44 -30.90 -41.23 32.33
C VAL A 44 -30.45 -40.67 30.99
N ILE A 45 -30.40 -39.34 30.92
CA ILE A 45 -29.83 -38.59 29.80
C ILE A 45 -28.36 -38.98 29.75
N SER A 46 -27.99 -39.82 28.80
CA SER A 46 -26.60 -40.13 28.52
C SER A 46 -25.94 -38.85 27.99
N ILE A 47 -25.26 -38.14 28.89
CA ILE A 47 -24.41 -36.99 28.56
C ILE A 47 -23.23 -37.54 27.75
N SER A 48 -23.49 -37.78 26.47
CA SER A 48 -22.51 -38.36 25.57
C SER A 48 -21.41 -37.33 25.29
N ILE A 49 -20.20 -37.82 25.01
CA ILE A 49 -18.96 -37.06 24.77
C ILE A 49 -19.08 -35.93 23.72
N THR A 50 -20.20 -35.87 23.02
CA THR A 50 -20.61 -34.80 22.11
C THR A 50 -20.81 -33.46 22.80
N THR A 51 -21.34 -33.39 24.03
CA THR A 51 -21.58 -32.13 24.75
C THR A 51 -20.30 -31.32 25.02
N PRO A 52 -19.21 -31.91 25.58
CA PRO A 52 -17.95 -31.18 25.76
C PRO A 52 -17.28 -30.82 24.42
N LEU A 53 -17.43 -31.65 23.39
CA LEU A 53 -16.87 -31.41 22.06
C LEU A 53 -17.60 -30.26 21.34
N LEU A 54 -18.93 -30.17 21.50
CA LEU A 54 -19.77 -29.08 21.03
C LEU A 54 -19.40 -27.75 21.71
N TYR A 55 -19.18 -27.77 23.03
CA TYR A 55 -18.72 -26.60 23.78
C TYR A 55 -17.36 -26.10 23.25
N LEU A 56 -16.42 -27.02 23.00
CA LEU A 56 -15.12 -26.70 22.44
C LEU A 56 -15.23 -26.14 21.01
N GLY A 57 -16.13 -26.69 20.20
CA GLY A 57 -16.42 -26.20 18.86
C GLY A 57 -16.91 -24.75 18.86
N ILE A 58 -17.89 -24.43 19.72
CA ILE A 58 -18.42 -23.06 19.86
C ILE A 58 -17.34 -22.10 20.39
N LEU A 59 -16.52 -22.55 21.35
CA LEU A 59 -15.39 -21.77 21.86
C LEU A 59 -14.39 -21.43 20.74
N VAL A 60 -13.97 -22.43 19.95
CA VAL A 60 -13.04 -22.21 18.83
C VAL A 60 -13.66 -21.31 17.78
N LEU A 61 -14.95 -21.46 17.48
CA LEU A 61 -15.64 -20.68 16.47
C LEU A 61 -15.75 -19.20 16.89
N THR A 62 -16.05 -18.92 18.15
CA THR A 62 -16.08 -17.55 18.68
C THR A 62 -14.68 -16.92 18.74
N ILE A 63 -13.64 -17.68 19.09
CA ILE A 63 -12.23 -17.22 19.05
C ILE A 63 -11.79 -16.90 17.62
N ILE A 64 -12.12 -17.75 16.64
CA ILE A 64 -11.79 -17.51 15.23
C ILE A 64 -12.54 -16.27 14.72
N MET A 65 -13.83 -16.14 15.01
CA MET A 65 -14.63 -14.98 14.59
C MET A 65 -14.04 -13.69 15.15
N PHE A 66 -13.73 -13.66 16.46
CA PHE A 66 -13.10 -12.52 17.11
C PHE A 66 -11.70 -12.22 16.54
N SER A 67 -10.88 -13.25 16.30
CA SER A 67 -9.57 -13.09 15.69
C SER A 67 -9.65 -12.50 14.28
N VAL A 68 -10.64 -12.92 13.48
CA VAL A 68 -10.85 -12.39 12.13
C VAL A 68 -11.34 -10.95 12.19
N TYR A 69 -12.29 -10.63 13.06
CA TYR A 69 -12.80 -9.27 13.25
C TYR A 69 -11.68 -8.29 13.60
N HIS A 70 -10.90 -8.59 14.64
CA HIS A 70 -9.83 -7.70 15.08
C HIS A 70 -8.67 -7.64 14.06
N ARG A 71 -8.41 -8.73 13.34
CA ARG A 71 -7.42 -8.73 12.25
C ARG A 71 -7.88 -7.86 11.08
N ARG A 72 -9.17 -7.85 10.73
CA ARG A 72 -9.74 -6.97 9.69
C ARG A 72 -9.56 -5.49 10.05
N SER A 73 -9.88 -5.08 11.28
CA SER A 73 -9.69 -3.69 11.73
C SER A 73 -8.21 -3.27 11.70
N LYS A 74 -7.30 -4.18 12.10
CA LYS A 74 -5.85 -3.93 11.99
C LYS A 74 -5.42 -3.77 10.54
N ILE A 75 -5.89 -4.63 9.63
CA ILE A 75 -5.57 -4.51 8.20
C ILE A 75 -6.07 -3.16 7.64
N GLN A 76 -7.28 -2.74 8.00
CA GLN A 76 -7.81 -1.43 7.58
C GLN A 76 -6.97 -0.26 8.12
N SER A 77 -6.49 -0.34 9.37
CA SER A 77 -5.58 0.68 9.89
C SER A 77 -4.27 0.73 9.11
N LEU A 78 -3.67 -0.44 8.82
CA LEU A 78 -2.44 -0.52 8.02
C LEU A 78 -2.66 -0.04 6.57
N GLN A 79 -3.85 -0.25 6.01
CA GLN A 79 -4.22 0.25 4.69
C GLN A 79 -4.28 1.79 4.65
N LYS A 80 -4.83 2.42 5.70
CA LYS A 80 -4.81 3.88 5.85
C LYS A 80 -3.39 4.44 6.00
N LEU A 81 -2.52 3.71 6.68
CA LEU A 81 -1.09 4.04 6.77
C LEU A 81 -0.39 3.90 5.41
N SER A 82 -0.80 2.94 4.58
CA SER A 82 -0.23 2.75 3.24
C SER A 82 -0.69 3.77 2.21
N SER A 83 -1.91 4.32 2.36
CA SER A 83 -2.41 5.38 1.46
C SER A 83 -1.65 6.71 1.65
N ASP A 84 -1.11 6.96 2.84
CA ASP A 84 -0.23 8.09 3.14
C ASP A 84 1.24 7.68 3.01
N SER A 85 1.60 7.24 1.80
CA SER A 85 2.93 6.70 1.47
C SER A 85 4.00 7.79 1.44
N LEU A 86 5.20 7.47 1.98
CA LEU A 86 6.35 8.39 2.04
C LEU A 86 6.88 8.78 0.65
N PHE A 87 6.59 7.95 -0.35
CA PHE A 87 6.71 8.28 -1.76
C PHE A 87 5.29 8.33 -2.32
N PHE A 88 4.84 9.53 -2.67
CA PHE A 88 3.55 9.85 -3.29
C PHE A 88 3.13 8.81 -4.37
N PRO A 89 1.82 8.57 -4.55
CA PRO A 89 1.26 7.25 -4.75
C PRO A 89 1.87 6.49 -5.93
N THR A 90 2.44 5.34 -5.60
CA THR A 90 2.50 4.20 -6.52
C THR A 90 1.18 3.44 -6.40
N CYS A 91 0.29 3.67 -7.37
CA CYS A 91 -0.87 2.82 -7.69
C CYS A 91 -2.13 2.97 -6.82
N ASP A 92 -2.94 3.98 -7.15
CA ASP A 92 -4.39 3.96 -7.09
C ASP A 92 -4.93 4.34 -8.47
N VAL A 93 -5.19 3.32 -9.29
CA VAL A 93 -5.57 3.40 -10.72
C VAL A 93 -6.93 4.10 -10.94
N GLU A 94 -7.72 4.32 -9.89
CA GLU A 94 -9.14 4.67 -10.07
C GLU A 94 -9.50 6.12 -9.73
N THR A 95 -8.67 6.88 -9.01
CA THR A 95 -9.18 8.13 -8.36
C THR A 95 -8.28 9.36 -8.28
N ASN A 96 -7.04 9.37 -8.78
CA ASN A 96 -6.19 10.56 -8.63
C ASN A 96 -5.36 10.90 -9.89
N GLN A 97 -6.04 11.47 -10.89
CA GLN A 97 -5.42 12.09 -12.06
C GLN A 97 -4.62 13.38 -11.72
N ASP A 98 -4.84 13.97 -10.54
CA ASP A 98 -4.43 15.36 -10.27
C ASP A 98 -3.04 15.55 -9.64
N LEU A 99 -2.35 14.49 -9.21
CA LEU A 99 -1.01 14.58 -8.60
C LEU A 99 0.04 13.75 -9.36
N ILE A 100 0.23 14.04 -10.64
CA ILE A 100 1.36 13.51 -11.43
C ILE A 100 2.65 14.16 -10.89
N THR A 101 3.27 13.51 -9.91
CA THR A 101 4.61 13.86 -9.45
C THR A 101 5.66 13.24 -10.39
N PRO A 102 6.82 13.88 -10.60
CA PRO A 102 7.82 13.40 -11.57
C PRO A 102 8.35 11.98 -11.30
N ASP A 103 8.18 11.47 -10.07
CA ASP A 103 8.66 10.16 -9.63
C ASP A 103 7.64 9.01 -9.88
N SER A 104 6.35 9.32 -10.07
CA SER A 104 5.29 8.33 -10.36
C SER A 104 5.01 8.15 -11.87
N VAL A 105 5.44 9.12 -12.69
CA VAL A 105 5.25 9.14 -14.16
C VAL A 105 5.61 7.83 -14.86
N PRO A 106 6.77 7.17 -14.61
CA PRO A 106 7.14 6.01 -15.41
C PRO A 106 6.35 4.75 -15.08
N ALA A 107 5.81 4.63 -13.88
CA ALA A 107 4.93 3.52 -13.52
C ALA A 107 3.55 3.67 -14.17
N VAL A 108 2.97 4.87 -14.10
CA VAL A 108 1.68 5.20 -14.75
C VAL A 108 1.80 5.04 -16.27
N LEU A 109 2.85 5.60 -16.87
CA LEU A 109 3.10 5.49 -18.30
C LEU A 109 3.18 4.03 -18.77
N TYR A 110 3.81 3.15 -17.98
CA TYR A 110 3.89 1.73 -18.31
C TYR A 110 2.51 1.07 -18.34
N HIS A 111 1.67 1.34 -17.33
CA HIS A 111 0.32 0.78 -17.25
C HIS A 111 -0.60 1.33 -18.35
N ASP A 112 -0.50 2.62 -18.68
CA ASP A 112 -1.24 3.23 -19.78
C ASP A 112 -0.84 2.63 -21.13
N LEU A 113 0.46 2.49 -21.39
CA LEU A 113 0.95 1.85 -22.62
C LEU A 113 0.51 0.40 -22.74
N LYS A 114 0.44 -0.31 -21.60
CA LYS A 114 -0.04 -1.69 -21.55
C LYS A 114 -1.55 -1.76 -21.79
N GLY A 115 -2.33 -0.78 -21.33
CA GLY A 115 -3.77 -0.72 -21.59
C GLY A 115 -4.12 -0.42 -23.05
N ILE A 116 -3.23 0.26 -23.78
CA ILE A 116 -3.42 0.63 -25.20
C ILE A 116 -2.75 -0.40 -26.14
N ASP A 117 -2.18 -1.49 -25.62
CA ASP A 117 -1.40 -2.48 -26.39
C ASP A 117 -0.35 -1.82 -27.30
N ALA A 118 0.42 -0.88 -26.72
CA ALA A 118 1.46 -0.15 -27.43
C ALA A 118 2.55 -1.10 -28.00
N HIS A 119 3.31 -0.59 -28.96
CA HIS A 119 4.38 -1.37 -29.60
C HIS A 119 5.38 -1.93 -28.58
N GLU A 120 5.78 -3.19 -28.78
CA GLU A 120 6.64 -3.95 -27.86
C GLU A 120 7.92 -3.22 -27.46
N LYS A 121 8.55 -2.47 -28.38
CA LYS A 121 9.75 -1.66 -28.07
C LYS A 121 9.45 -0.55 -27.09
N MET A 122 8.32 0.13 -27.21
CA MET A 122 7.92 1.19 -26.29
C MET A 122 7.64 0.62 -24.90
N LEU A 123 6.98 -0.54 -24.84
CA LEU A 123 6.67 -1.21 -23.58
C LEU A 123 7.95 -1.68 -22.85
N LYS A 124 8.95 -2.18 -23.58
CA LYS A 124 10.27 -2.51 -23.02
C LYS A 124 11.01 -1.28 -22.48
N VAL A 125 10.98 -0.17 -23.20
CA VAL A 125 11.59 1.09 -22.75
C VAL A 125 10.90 1.63 -21.49
N ALA A 126 9.57 1.60 -21.48
CA ALA A 126 8.78 2.00 -20.33
C ALA A 126 9.07 1.11 -19.11
N LEU A 127 9.22 -0.21 -19.30
CA LEU A 127 9.58 -1.13 -18.22
C LEU A 127 10.95 -0.80 -17.61
N VAL A 128 11.96 -0.48 -18.44
CA VAL A 128 13.29 -0.08 -17.95
C VAL A 128 13.22 1.22 -17.16
N ASN A 129 12.43 2.21 -17.60
CA ASN A 129 12.24 3.45 -16.86
C ASN A 129 11.55 3.22 -15.52
N ARG A 130 10.52 2.34 -15.47
CA ARG A 130 9.88 1.91 -14.23
C ARG A 130 10.87 1.20 -13.29
N ALA A 131 11.71 0.31 -13.82
CA ALA A 131 12.75 -0.37 -13.07
C ALA A 131 13.78 0.61 -12.47
N ALA A 132 14.19 1.62 -13.24
CA ALA A 132 15.17 2.62 -12.81
C ALA A 132 14.63 3.49 -11.66
N GLU A 133 13.37 3.90 -11.71
CA GLU A 133 12.75 4.64 -10.60
C GLU A 133 12.47 3.77 -9.37
N SER A 134 12.05 2.51 -9.55
CA SER A 134 11.91 1.57 -8.42
C SER A 134 13.24 1.37 -7.68
N MET A 135 14.33 1.18 -8.43
CA MET A 135 15.69 1.05 -7.88
C MET A 135 16.16 2.31 -7.15
N ARG A 136 15.90 3.49 -7.72
CA ARG A 136 16.18 4.79 -7.09
C ARG A 136 15.49 4.92 -5.74
N ARG A 137 14.21 4.53 -5.66
CA ARG A 137 13.45 4.53 -4.40
C ARG A 137 14.10 3.58 -3.40
N ILE A 138 14.30 2.31 -3.76
CA ILE A 138 14.90 1.30 -2.87
C ILE A 138 16.25 1.78 -2.31
N MET A 139 17.12 2.35 -3.15
CA MET A 139 18.42 2.83 -2.71
C MET A 139 18.29 3.96 -1.68
N LYS A 140 17.34 4.88 -1.89
CA LYS A 140 17.04 5.95 -0.92
C LYS A 140 16.46 5.43 0.39
N LEU A 141 15.57 4.42 0.35
CA LEU A 141 15.09 3.78 1.59
C LEU A 141 16.25 3.14 2.35
N LYS A 142 17.11 2.36 1.68
CA LYS A 142 18.26 1.70 2.31
C LYS A 142 19.26 2.69 2.92
N GLU A 143 19.51 3.82 2.26
CA GLU A 143 20.36 4.89 2.81
C GLU A 143 19.75 5.53 4.06
N THR A 144 18.43 5.67 4.11
CA THR A 144 17.72 6.32 5.23
C THR A 144 17.41 5.38 6.39
N GLU A 145 17.48 4.06 6.19
CA GLU A 145 17.23 3.03 7.20
C GLU A 145 17.97 3.24 8.53
N PRO A 146 19.32 3.41 8.56
CA PRO A 146 20.03 3.58 9.82
C PRO A 146 19.61 4.86 10.56
N SER A 147 19.34 5.94 9.82
CA SER A 147 18.85 7.19 10.40
C SER A 147 17.50 6.99 11.07
N ILE A 148 16.55 6.33 10.41
CA ILE A 148 15.21 6.07 10.95
C ILE A 148 15.28 5.16 12.19
N MET A 149 16.15 4.16 12.20
CA MET A 149 16.35 3.29 13.37
C MET A 149 16.88 4.05 14.59
N VAL A 150 17.81 4.99 14.38
CA VAL A 150 18.31 5.85 15.45
C VAL A 150 17.21 6.78 15.97
N LEU A 151 16.37 7.34 15.11
CA LEU A 151 15.23 8.17 15.53
C LEU A 151 14.19 7.36 16.31
N TYR A 152 13.93 6.11 15.89
CA TYR A 152 12.97 5.21 16.56
C TYR A 152 13.42 4.78 17.94
N THR A 153 14.68 4.34 18.08
CA THR A 153 15.24 3.93 19.38
C THR A 153 15.30 5.08 20.39
N ARG A 154 15.44 6.33 19.91
CA ARG A 154 15.39 7.54 20.75
C ARG A 154 13.98 8.02 21.08
N GLY A 155 12.93 7.39 20.54
CA GLY A 155 11.54 7.81 20.74
C GLY A 155 11.18 9.15 20.08
N LEU A 156 11.98 9.63 19.13
CA LEU A 156 11.74 10.91 18.43
C LEU A 156 10.72 10.79 17.30
N ILE A 157 10.40 9.56 16.88
CA ILE A 157 9.44 9.25 15.81
C ILE A 157 8.36 8.31 16.33
N GLY A 158 7.12 8.53 15.91
CA GLY A 158 6.00 7.67 16.27
C GLY A 158 6.10 6.26 15.68
N ASP A 159 5.52 5.28 16.37
CA ASP A 159 5.47 3.88 15.91
C ASP A 159 4.70 3.72 14.59
N ASP A 160 3.74 4.63 14.34
CA ASP A 160 3.00 4.72 13.09
C ASP A 160 3.91 5.01 11.89
N SER A 161 4.76 6.05 11.99
CA SER A 161 5.68 6.43 10.91
C SER A 161 6.74 5.35 10.63
N TYR A 162 7.21 4.66 11.68
CA TYR A 162 8.13 3.55 11.53
C TYR A 162 7.48 2.34 10.83
N LYS A 163 6.22 2.02 11.16
CA LYS A 163 5.44 1.01 10.44
C LYS A 163 5.24 1.39 8.98
N ARG A 164 4.92 2.66 8.69
CA ARG A 164 4.80 3.18 7.31
C ARG A 164 6.09 2.98 6.52
N TYR A 165 7.24 3.34 7.09
CA TYR A 165 8.54 3.11 6.47
C TYR A 165 8.76 1.62 6.11
N LYS A 166 8.45 0.70 7.04
CA LYS A 166 8.56 -0.74 6.78
C LYS A 166 7.61 -1.24 5.70
N ILE A 167 6.38 -0.73 5.67
CA ILE A 167 5.40 -1.07 4.63
C ILE A 167 5.92 -0.59 3.28
N GLN A 168 6.42 0.64 3.21
CA GLN A 168 7.00 1.20 1.99
C GLN A 168 8.20 0.40 1.49
N ALA A 169 9.11 -0.02 2.37
CA ALA A 169 10.24 -0.87 1.98
C ALA A 169 9.76 -2.16 1.29
N LYS A 170 8.75 -2.82 1.88
CA LYS A 170 8.18 -4.05 1.31
C LYS A 170 7.43 -3.82 0.00
N LEU A 171 6.68 -2.72 -0.11
CA LEU A 171 5.95 -2.38 -1.32
C LEU A 171 6.92 -2.18 -2.50
N GLN A 172 8.06 -1.54 -2.24
CA GLN A 172 9.06 -1.23 -3.26
C GLN A 172 9.83 -2.50 -3.67
N ASP A 173 10.13 -3.39 -2.72
CA ASP A 173 10.67 -4.72 -3.02
C ASP A 173 9.68 -5.57 -3.84
N GLN A 174 8.39 -5.49 -3.53
CA GLN A 174 7.33 -6.17 -4.28
C GLN A 174 7.21 -5.61 -5.71
N GLU A 175 7.28 -4.29 -5.89
CA GLU A 175 7.29 -3.67 -7.22
C GLU A 175 8.49 -4.13 -8.05
N MET A 176 9.68 -4.20 -7.45
CA MET A 176 10.88 -4.72 -8.12
C MET A 176 10.70 -6.19 -8.55
N MET A 177 10.07 -7.01 -7.71
CA MET A 177 9.74 -8.40 -8.06
C MET A 177 8.72 -8.48 -9.21
N GLN A 178 7.72 -7.60 -9.25
CA GLN A 178 6.76 -7.53 -10.37
C GLN A 178 7.46 -7.16 -11.67
N VAL A 179 8.36 -6.16 -11.65
CA VAL A 179 9.16 -5.78 -12.81
C VAL A 179 10.03 -6.94 -13.30
N ALA A 180 10.59 -7.74 -12.40
CA ALA A 180 11.38 -8.93 -12.76
C ALA A 180 10.52 -9.99 -13.47
N GLN A 181 9.31 -10.27 -12.94
CA GLN A 181 8.36 -11.19 -13.55
C GLN A 181 7.88 -10.72 -14.93
N GLU A 182 7.62 -9.42 -15.05
CA GLU A 182 7.20 -8.80 -16.30
C GLU A 182 8.33 -8.74 -17.33
N ALA A 183 9.59 -8.55 -16.91
CA ALA A 183 10.73 -8.66 -17.82
C ALA A 183 10.88 -10.10 -18.36
N GLU A 184 10.66 -11.11 -17.53
CA GLU A 184 10.72 -12.51 -17.95
C GLU A 184 9.63 -12.86 -18.97
N SER A 185 8.45 -12.25 -18.87
CA SER A 185 7.35 -12.48 -19.83
C SER A 185 7.65 -11.91 -21.22
N PHE A 186 8.42 -10.82 -21.32
CA PHE A 186 8.87 -10.28 -22.61
C PHE A 186 9.97 -11.13 -23.25
N LYS A 187 10.95 -11.56 -22.46
CA LYS A 187 12.08 -12.36 -22.94
C LYS A 187 12.68 -13.17 -21.81
N GLN A 188 12.83 -14.47 -22.04
CA GLN A 188 13.46 -15.37 -21.08
C GLN A 188 14.89 -14.90 -20.74
N GLY A 189 15.20 -14.83 -19.44
CA GLY A 189 16.49 -14.40 -18.91
C GLY A 189 16.73 -12.89 -18.92
N TRP A 190 15.77 -12.06 -19.35
CA TRP A 190 15.93 -10.60 -19.34
C TRP A 190 15.89 -10.01 -17.92
N SER A 191 15.18 -10.67 -17.00
CA SER A 191 15.08 -10.33 -15.58
C SER A 191 16.44 -10.18 -14.88
N ARG A 192 17.46 -10.92 -15.31
CA ARG A 192 18.82 -10.86 -14.74
C ARG A 192 19.60 -9.62 -15.18
N ILE A 193 19.32 -9.10 -16.36
CA ILE A 193 20.09 -8.03 -17.01
C ILE A 193 19.40 -6.67 -16.84
N ILE A 194 18.07 -6.64 -16.80
CA ILE A 194 17.27 -5.40 -16.77
C ILE A 194 17.68 -4.48 -15.62
N PHE A 195 17.99 -5.02 -14.44
CA PHE A 195 18.37 -4.23 -13.27
C PHE A 195 19.76 -3.59 -13.38
N ALA A 196 20.72 -4.25 -14.04
CA ALA A 196 22.02 -3.64 -14.32
C ALA A 196 21.87 -2.46 -15.28
N ASN A 197 21.09 -2.63 -16.34
CA ASN A 197 20.81 -1.56 -17.30
C ASN A 197 20.01 -0.42 -16.65
N ALA A 198 19.03 -0.75 -15.80
CA ALA A 198 18.23 0.23 -15.07
C ALA A 198 19.07 1.07 -14.11
N GLN A 199 20.09 0.47 -13.46
CA GLN A 199 21.04 1.18 -12.61
C GLN A 199 21.84 2.24 -13.40
N GLU A 200 22.31 1.89 -14.60
CA GLU A 200 23.01 2.84 -15.48
C GLU A 200 22.10 4.00 -15.92
N VAL A 201 20.86 3.68 -16.32
CA VAL A 201 19.84 4.68 -16.69
C VAL A 201 19.52 5.59 -15.50
N MET A 202 19.33 5.02 -14.31
CA MET A 202 19.07 5.77 -13.08
C MET A 202 20.22 6.75 -12.77
N MET A 203 21.47 6.29 -12.86
CA MET A 203 22.65 7.14 -12.62
C MET A 203 22.73 8.26 -13.65
N ASN A 204 22.50 7.96 -14.93
CA ASN A 204 22.49 8.96 -16.00
C ASN A 204 21.41 10.03 -15.76
N LEU A 205 20.22 9.62 -15.38
CA LEU A 205 19.11 10.51 -15.07
C LEU A 205 19.40 11.38 -13.84
N ALA A 206 20.05 10.83 -12.81
CA ALA A 206 20.49 11.59 -11.65
C ALA A 206 21.52 12.67 -12.02
N LEU A 207 22.48 12.35 -12.90
CA LEU A 207 23.46 13.32 -13.39
C LEU A 207 22.79 14.44 -14.20
N ARG A 208 21.86 14.11 -15.11
CA ARG A 208 21.12 15.11 -15.89
C ARG A 208 20.32 16.05 -15.00
N ARG A 209 19.62 15.52 -13.99
CA ARG A 209 18.88 16.33 -13.00
C ARG A 209 19.81 17.30 -12.25
N ARG A 210 21.02 16.85 -11.88
CA ARG A 210 22.01 17.71 -11.21
C ARG A 210 22.53 18.82 -12.13
N ILE A 211 22.84 18.51 -13.38
CA ILE A 211 23.30 19.51 -14.36
C ILE A 211 22.21 20.55 -14.63
N ALA A 212 20.96 20.11 -14.81
CA ALA A 212 19.82 21.01 -14.98
C ALA A 212 19.65 21.96 -13.78
N ALA A 213 19.72 21.42 -12.55
CA ALA A 213 19.65 22.22 -11.34
C ALA A 213 20.83 23.19 -11.17
N ILE A 214 22.02 22.89 -11.70
CA ILE A 214 23.16 23.83 -11.72
C ILE A 214 22.87 24.99 -12.68
N GLY A 215 22.27 24.72 -13.85
CA GLY A 215 21.85 25.76 -14.79
C GLY A 215 20.86 26.73 -14.14
N GLU A 216 19.80 26.21 -13.52
CA GLU A 216 18.81 27.02 -12.81
C GLU A 216 19.43 27.83 -11.66
N ARG A 217 20.28 27.20 -10.83
CA ARG A 217 20.97 27.91 -9.75
C ARG A 217 21.85 29.03 -10.28
N LYS A 218 22.52 28.84 -11.41
CA LYS A 218 23.31 29.90 -12.05
C LYS A 218 22.43 31.08 -12.45
N GLU A 219 21.30 30.83 -13.11
CA GLU A 219 20.37 31.91 -13.47
C GLU A 219 19.83 32.67 -12.25
N THR A 220 19.54 31.95 -11.16
CA THR A 220 19.14 32.60 -9.90
C THR A 220 20.28 33.41 -9.29
N PHE A 221 21.52 32.92 -9.37
CA PHE A 221 22.69 33.64 -8.90
C PHE A 221 22.93 34.91 -9.72
N ASP A 222 22.92 34.83 -11.04
CA ASP A 222 23.09 35.97 -11.96
C ASP A 222 21.99 37.04 -11.74
N ARG A 223 20.79 36.64 -11.31
CA ARG A 223 19.69 37.56 -10.94
C ARG A 223 19.93 38.22 -9.58
N LEU A 224 20.50 37.50 -8.63
CA LEU A 224 20.79 37.95 -7.27
C LEU A 224 22.11 38.73 -7.18
N GLU A 225 23.00 38.55 -8.14
CA GLU A 225 24.21 39.34 -8.30
C GLU A 225 23.78 40.80 -8.52
N VAL A 226 23.87 41.58 -7.43
CA VAL A 226 23.52 42.99 -7.42
C VAL A 226 24.39 43.69 -8.45
N LYS A 227 23.78 44.16 -9.55
CA LYS A 227 24.37 44.95 -10.66
C LYS A 227 25.19 46.20 -10.24
N GLY A 228 25.43 46.42 -8.95
CA GLY A 228 26.14 47.56 -8.38
C GLY A 228 27.38 47.21 -7.55
N VAL A 229 27.73 45.93 -7.37
CA VAL A 229 28.97 45.57 -6.63
C VAL A 229 30.22 45.75 -7.50
N GLU A 230 30.11 45.50 -8.80
CA GLU A 230 31.18 45.68 -9.78
C GLU A 230 31.77 47.11 -9.79
N PRO A 231 30.98 48.20 -9.89
CA PRO A 231 31.53 49.56 -9.87
C PRO A 231 32.14 49.91 -8.51
N ILE A 232 31.62 49.35 -7.41
CA ILE A 232 32.19 49.53 -6.07
C ILE A 232 33.55 48.84 -6.00
N LEU A 233 33.68 47.62 -6.50
CA LEU A 233 34.94 46.86 -6.53
C LEU A 233 36.00 47.56 -7.38
N GLU A 234 35.61 48.08 -8.55
CA GLU A 234 36.50 48.84 -9.43
C GLU A 234 36.96 50.16 -8.78
N SER A 235 36.04 50.86 -8.10
CA SER A 235 36.38 52.09 -7.36
C SER A 235 37.36 51.83 -6.20
N ILE A 236 37.22 50.69 -5.51
CA ILE A 236 38.12 50.27 -4.44
C ILE A 236 39.48 49.88 -5.01
N GLN A 237 39.52 49.09 -6.09
CA GLN A 237 40.77 48.72 -6.75
C GLN A 237 41.55 49.94 -7.25
N LYS A 238 40.87 50.91 -7.84
CA LYS A 238 41.49 52.15 -8.33
C LYS A 238 42.08 52.99 -7.19
N ARG A 239 41.39 53.04 -6.04
CA ARG A 239 41.88 53.68 -4.81
C ARG A 239 43.09 52.96 -4.21
N VAL A 240 43.12 51.63 -4.25
CA VAL A 240 44.28 50.85 -3.76
C VAL A 240 45.49 51.04 -4.68
N ALA A 241 45.28 51.04 -6.00
CA ALA A 241 46.34 51.25 -6.98
C ALA A 241 46.98 52.65 -6.87
N SER A 242 46.17 53.70 -6.65
CA SER A 242 46.70 55.05 -6.45
C SER A 242 47.49 55.20 -5.14
N PHE A 243 47.14 54.43 -4.10
CA PHE A 243 47.90 54.40 -2.86
C PHE A 243 49.24 53.67 -2.97
N LYS A 244 49.34 52.70 -3.90
CA LYS A 244 50.57 51.91 -4.12
C LYS A 244 51.58 52.59 -5.04
N ALA A 245 51.13 53.57 -5.84
CA ALA A 245 51.96 54.34 -6.78
C ALA A 245 52.62 55.59 -6.17
N LYS A 246 52.40 55.83 -4.88
CA LYS A 246 52.91 56.96 -4.11
C LYS A 246 53.86 56.46 -3.04
#